data_AF-R5DV31-F1
#
_entry.id   AF-R5DV31-F1
#
_cell.length_a   1.000
_cell.length_b   1.000
_cell.length_c   1.000
_cell.angle_alpha   90.00
_cell.angle_beta   90.00
_cell.angle_gamma   90.00
#
_symmetry.space_group_name_H-M   'P 1'
#
loop_
_entity.id
_entity.type
_entity.pdbx_description
1 polymer ?
#
loop_
_entity_poly.entity_id
_entity_poly.type
_entity_poly.pdbx_seq_one_letter_code
_entity_poly.pdbx_strand_id
1 'polypeptide(L)'
;MKKKIEKLFSNLCCSHCKNSFDENSITIKREEEGLTVVGLQCQHCGKNFGVAFLGISNFDVKNYEPLEVQEGPEPINYDDVIDAHRFIKNLDANWQKHLPQ
;
A
#
# COMPACT_ATOMS: atom_id res chain seq x y z
N MET A 1 -0.39 -7.98 -21.49
CA MET A 1 0.85 -7.54 -20.81
C MET A 1 0.86 -6.05 -20.51
N LYS A 2 0.72 -5.18 -21.52
CA LYS A 2 0.70 -3.71 -21.37
C LYS A 2 -0.13 -3.18 -20.18
N LYS A 3 -1.41 -3.55 -20.07
CA LYS A 3 -2.30 -3.16 -18.95
C LYS A 3 -1.79 -3.55 -17.56
N LYS A 4 -1.10 -4.69 -17.43
CA LYS A 4 -0.54 -5.14 -16.14
C LYS A 4 0.68 -4.30 -15.76
N ILE A 5 1.49 -3.94 -16.75
CA ILE A 5 2.66 -3.07 -16.59
C ILE A 5 2.19 -1.66 -16.22
N GLU A 6 1.23 -1.09 -16.95
CA GLU A 6 0.62 0.21 -16.63
C GLU A 6 0.18 0.29 -15.15
N LYS A 7 -0.48 -0.77 -14.66
CA LYS A 7 -0.92 -0.85 -13.26
C LYS A 7 0.20 -0.99 -12.23
N LEU A 8 1.37 -1.52 -12.60
CA LEU A 8 2.56 -1.52 -11.72
C LEU A 8 3.10 -0.10 -11.51
N PHE A 9 2.97 0.76 -12.52
CA PHE A 9 3.53 2.12 -12.50
C PHE A 9 2.49 3.22 -12.22
N SER A 10 1.20 2.88 -12.09
CA SER A 10 0.11 3.86 -11.93
C SER A 10 0.22 4.69 -10.65
N ASN A 11 0.85 4.14 -9.60
CA ASN A 11 1.05 4.82 -8.32
C ASN A 11 2.47 5.37 -8.15
N LEU A 12 3.25 5.41 -9.24
CA LEU A 12 4.61 5.93 -9.24
C LEU A 12 4.66 7.31 -9.92
N CYS A 13 5.55 8.16 -9.42
CA CYS A 13 5.77 9.50 -9.97
C CYS A 13 7.25 9.76 -10.25
N CYS A 14 7.51 10.70 -11.14
CA CYS A 14 8.85 11.13 -11.48
C CYS A 14 9.54 11.75 -10.26
N SER A 15 10.69 11.20 -9.85
CA SER A 15 11.43 11.73 -8.70
C SER A 15 11.87 13.18 -8.86
N HIS A 16 11.98 13.67 -10.10
CA HIS A 16 12.42 15.02 -10.45
C HIS A 16 11.25 16.04 -10.48
N CYS A 17 10.23 15.82 -11.30
CA CYS A 17 9.12 16.79 -11.47
C CYS A 17 7.83 16.40 -10.73
N LYS A 18 7.82 15.28 -10.02
CA LYS A 18 6.67 14.74 -9.25
C LYS A 18 5.41 14.43 -10.06
N ASN A 19 5.44 14.60 -11.38
CA ASN A 19 4.34 14.18 -12.25
C ASN A 19 4.21 12.65 -12.26
N SER A 20 2.98 12.14 -12.22
CA SER A 20 2.69 10.72 -12.31
C SER A 20 3.14 10.14 -13.65
N PHE A 21 3.48 8.85 -13.65
CA PHE A 21 3.69 8.10 -14.88
C PHE A 21 2.35 7.66 -15.46
N ASP A 22 2.28 7.64 -16.79
CA ASP A 22 1.14 7.18 -17.57
C ASP A 22 1.53 6.04 -18.53
N GLU A 23 0.58 5.58 -19.35
CA GLU A 23 0.82 4.54 -20.35
C GLU A 23 1.89 4.90 -21.40
N ASN A 24 2.11 6.19 -21.63
CA ASN A 24 3.11 6.69 -22.57
C ASN A 24 4.49 6.77 -21.93
N SER A 25 4.56 6.80 -20.61
CA SER A 25 5.81 6.82 -19.86
C SER A 25 6.57 5.49 -19.95
N ILE A 26 5.91 4.41 -20.39
CA ILE A 26 6.45 3.05 -20.41
C ILE A 26 6.55 2.55 -21.84
N THR A 27 7.72 2.04 -22.23
CA THR A 27 7.94 1.47 -23.57
C THR A 27 8.42 0.03 -23.45
N ILE A 28 7.69 -0.92 -24.03
CA ILE A 28 8.12 -2.32 -24.08
C ILE A 28 9.16 -2.46 -25.19
N LYS A 29 10.39 -2.84 -24.82
CA LYS A 29 11.51 -3.03 -25.76
C LYS A 29 11.62 -4.47 -26.25
N ARG A 30 11.34 -5.43 -25.37
CA ARG A 30 11.38 -6.86 -25.68
C ARG A 30 10.44 -7.63 -24.75
N GLU A 31 9.77 -8.63 -25.29
CA GLU A 31 9.06 -9.67 -24.53
C GLU A 31 9.68 -11.03 -24.89
N GLU A 32 10.07 -11.78 -23.86
CA GLU A 32 10.52 -13.17 -23.92
C GLU A 32 9.69 -14.00 -22.93
N GLU A 33 9.76 -15.32 -23.04
CA GLU A 33 9.03 -16.21 -22.14
C GLU A 33 9.48 -16.00 -20.69
N GLY A 34 8.59 -15.46 -19.84
CA GLY A 34 8.88 -15.15 -18.44
C GLY A 34 9.68 -13.87 -18.19
N LEU A 35 10.05 -13.10 -19.23
CA LEU A 35 10.84 -11.88 -19.08
C LEU A 35 10.30 -10.75 -19.97
N THR A 36 10.12 -9.57 -19.41
CA THR A 36 9.74 -8.38 -20.17
C THR A 36 10.68 -7.23 -19.89
N VAL A 37 11.21 -6.64 -20.96
CA VAL A 37 12.15 -5.54 -20.91
C VAL A 37 11.41 -4.25 -21.21
N VAL A 38 11.33 -3.35 -20.23
CA VAL A 38 10.64 -2.07 -20.36
C VAL A 38 11.58 -0.90 -20.16
N GLY A 39 11.39 0.17 -20.92
CA GLY A 39 11.97 1.48 -20.65
C GLY A 39 10.97 2.37 -19.93
N LEU A 40 11.47 3.21 -19.02
CA LEU A 40 10.66 4.20 -18.30
C LEU A 40 11.20 5.61 -18.56
N GLN A 41 10.35 6.50 -19.07
CA GLN A 41 10.67 7.90 -19.31
C GLN A 41 9.53 8.78 -18.83
N CYS A 42 9.84 9.86 -18.13
CA CYS A 42 8.83 10.84 -17.74
C CYS A 42 8.42 11.70 -18.94
N GLN A 43 7.15 11.66 -19.32
CA GLN A 43 6.61 12.46 -20.42
C GLN A 43 6.57 13.97 -20.14
N HIS A 44 6.57 14.37 -18.86
CA HIS A 44 6.53 15.79 -18.48
C HIS A 44 7.91 16.47 -18.54
N CYS A 45 8.97 15.82 -18.05
CA CYS A 45 10.30 16.43 -17.98
C CYS A 45 11.35 15.77 -18.88
N GLY A 46 10.98 14.71 -19.62
CA GLY A 46 11.86 13.98 -20.52
C GLY A 46 12.90 13.09 -19.84
N LYS A 47 12.98 13.09 -18.50
CA LYS A 47 13.97 12.29 -17.75
C LYS A 47 13.78 10.81 -18.04
N ASN A 48 14.86 10.16 -18.46
CA ASN A 48 14.93 8.73 -18.71
C ASN A 48 15.42 8.00 -17.45
N PHE A 49 14.70 6.96 -17.03
CA PHE A 49 15.02 6.13 -15.86
C PHE A 49 15.71 4.82 -16.23
N GLY A 50 16.01 4.61 -17.51
CA GLY A 50 16.70 3.44 -18.01
C GLY A 50 15.75 2.29 -18.37
N VAL A 51 16.28 1.07 -18.27
CA VAL A 51 15.61 -0.16 -18.67
C VAL A 51 15.44 -1.05 -17.43
N ALA A 52 14.23 -1.58 -17.24
CA ALA A 52 13.91 -2.55 -16.20
C ALA A 52 13.61 -3.92 -16.82
N PHE A 53 14.09 -4.97 -16.15
CA PHE A 53 13.85 -6.37 -16.47
C PHE A 53 12.80 -6.91 -15.52
N LEU A 54 11.63 -7.22 -16.04
CA LEU A 54 10.51 -7.74 -15.27
C LEU A 54 10.41 -9.25 -15.50
N GLY A 55 10.87 -10.04 -14.53
CA GLY A 55 10.68 -11.48 -14.50
C GLY A 55 9.24 -11.79 -14.13
N ILE A 56 8.36 -11.91 -15.12
CA ILE A 56 6.93 -12.09 -14.91
C ILE A 56 6.51 -13.47 -15.43
N SER A 57 6.54 -14.47 -14.56
CA SER A 57 5.80 -15.71 -14.76
C SER A 57 4.41 -15.55 -14.13
N ASN A 58 3.45 -14.97 -14.87
CA ASN A 58 2.05 -14.82 -14.47
C ASN A 58 1.82 -14.23 -13.06
N PHE A 59 2.04 -12.92 -12.87
CA PHE A 59 1.52 -12.24 -11.68
C PHE A 59 0.05 -11.83 -11.87
N ASP A 60 -0.76 -12.10 -10.86
CA ASP A 60 -2.10 -11.52 -10.73
C ASP A 60 -1.97 -10.12 -10.13
N VAL A 61 -2.35 -9.11 -10.91
CA VAL A 61 -2.49 -7.76 -10.38
C VAL A 61 -3.81 -7.71 -9.60
N LYS A 62 -3.81 -8.32 -8.41
CA LYS A 62 -4.95 -8.22 -7.49
C LYS A 62 -5.26 -6.74 -7.28
N ASN A 63 -6.52 -6.36 -7.49
CA ASN A 63 -7.02 -5.09 -6.98
C ASN A 63 -7.04 -5.26 -5.47
N TYR A 64 -6.02 -4.74 -4.79
CA TYR A 64 -6.13 -4.55 -3.35
C TYR A 64 -6.99 -3.31 -3.17
N GLU A 65 -8.08 -3.44 -2.42
CA GLU A 65 -8.73 -2.26 -1.88
C GLU A 65 -7.71 -1.53 -0.98
N PRO A 66 -7.60 -0.21 -1.08
CA PRO A 66 -6.80 0.55 -0.14
C PRO A 66 -7.20 0.17 1.29
N LEU A 67 -6.23 -0.05 2.17
CA LEU A 67 -6.54 -0.28 3.58
C LEU A 67 -7.32 0.94 4.10
N GLU A 68 -8.53 0.72 4.60
CA GLU A 68 -9.27 1.76 5.29
C GLU A 68 -8.55 2.09 6.59
N VAL A 69 -8.21 3.37 6.77
CA VAL A 69 -7.69 3.84 8.04
C VAL A 69 -8.84 3.78 9.03
N GLN A 70 -8.83 2.78 9.92
CA GLN A 70 -9.74 2.77 11.05
C GLN A 70 -9.34 3.91 11.98
N GLU A 71 -10.21 4.92 12.11
CA GLU A 71 -10.05 5.93 13.13
C GLU A 71 -9.99 5.22 14.49
N GLY A 72 -8.94 5.53 15.26
CA GLY A 72 -8.78 4.97 16.59
C GLY A 72 -9.95 5.37 17.50
N PRO A 73 -10.13 4.68 18.64
CA PRO A 73 -11.11 5.09 19.64
C PRO A 73 -10.85 6.54 20.08
N GLU A 74 -11.88 7.20 20.60
CA GLU A 74 -11.75 8.55 21.14
C GLU A 74 -10.60 8.63 22.16
N PRO A 75 -9.91 9.78 22.27
CA PRO A 75 -8.86 9.95 23.26
C PRO A 75 -9.35 9.64 24.67
N ILE A 76 -8.56 8.85 25.41
CA ILE A 76 -8.88 8.51 26.80
C ILE A 76 -9.00 9.78 27.65
N ASN A 77 -10.03 9.83 28.49
CA ASN A 77 -10.30 10.93 29.39
C ASN A 77 -9.98 10.57 30.86
N TYR A 78 -10.19 11.50 31.77
CA TYR A 78 -9.90 11.30 33.19
C TYR A 78 -10.75 10.18 33.82
N ASP A 79 -12.04 10.11 33.49
CA ASP A 79 -12.95 9.12 34.04
C ASP A 79 -12.59 7.71 33.56
N ASP A 80 -12.17 7.56 32.30
CA ASP A 80 -11.68 6.28 31.75
C ASP A 80 -10.53 5.70 32.59
N VAL A 81 -9.61 6.57 33.04
CA VAL A 81 -8.47 6.18 33.88
C VAL A 81 -8.93 5.76 35.26
N ILE A 82 -9.87 6.50 35.85
CA ILE A 82 -10.41 6.19 37.18
C ILE A 82 -11.19 4.87 37.15
N ASP A 83 -11.98 4.66 36.10
CA ASP A 83 -12.77 3.44 35.95
C ASP A 83 -11.90 2.23 35.66
N ALA A 84 -10.85 2.37 34.84
CA ALA A 84 -9.84 1.33 34.69
C ALA A 84 -9.15 1.01 36.02
N HIS A 85 -8.78 2.02 36.81
CA HIS A 85 -8.17 1.82 38.13
C HIS A 85 -9.10 1.06 39.09
N ARG A 86 -10.38 1.45 39.15
CA ARG A 86 -11.40 0.79 39.97
C ARG A 86 -11.63 -0.65 39.52
N PHE A 87 -11.73 -0.89 38.21
CA PHE A 87 -11.85 -2.21 37.63
C PHE A 87 -10.68 -3.10 38.07
N ILE A 88 -9.44 -2.64 37.86
CA ILE A 88 -8.24 -3.41 38.19
C ILE A 88 -8.14 -3.69 39.69
N LYS A 89 -8.48 -2.71 40.54
CA LYS A 89 -8.49 -2.88 41.99
C LYS A 89 -9.48 -3.94 42.47
N ASN A 90 -10.59 -4.10 41.74
CA ASN A 90 -11.65 -5.06 42.06
C ASN A 90 -11.48 -6.41 41.36
N LEU A 91 -10.43 -6.60 40.55
CA LEU A 91 -10.11 -7.89 39.96
C LEU A 91 -9.66 -8.86 41.06
N ASP A 92 -10.52 -9.82 41.38
CA ASP A 92 -10.21 -10.93 42.28
C ASP A 92 -9.96 -12.23 41.50
N ALA A 93 -9.81 -13.35 42.20
CA ALA A 93 -9.63 -14.66 41.57
C ALA A 93 -10.79 -15.06 40.65
N ASN A 94 -11.95 -14.39 40.73
CA ASN A 94 -13.12 -14.60 39.88
C ASN A 94 -13.23 -13.56 38.74
N TRP A 95 -12.13 -12.92 38.36
CA TRP A 95 -12.07 -11.87 37.33
C TRP A 95 -12.84 -12.17 36.03
N GLN A 96 -12.97 -13.44 35.65
CA GLN A 96 -13.72 -13.88 34.47
C GLN A 96 -15.20 -13.43 34.47
N LYS A 97 -15.79 -13.19 35.64
CA LYS A 97 -17.17 -12.69 35.79
C LYS A 97 -17.34 -11.23 35.35
N HIS A 98 -16.24 -10.51 35.14
CA HIS A 98 -16.24 -9.10 34.77
C HIS A 98 -16.00 -8.86 33.27
N LEU A 99 -15.83 -9.92 32.47
CA LEU A 99 -15.74 -9.81 31.02
C LEU A 99 -17.14 -9.67 30.38
N PRO A 100 -17.31 -8.81 29.36
CA PRO A 100 -18.54 -8.77 28.58
C PRO A 100 -18.77 -10.12 27.86
N GLN A 101 -20.02 -10.56 27.78
CA GLN A 101 -20.43 -11.75 27.01
C GLN A 101 -20.41 -11.50 25.50
#